data_AF-A0AAE8MYM4-F1
#
_entry.id   AF-A0AAE8MYM4-F1
#
_cell.length_a   1.000
_cell.length_b   1.000
_cell.length_c   1.000
_cell.angle_alpha   90.00
_cell.angle_beta   90.00
_cell.angle_gamma   90.00
#
_symmetry.space_group_name_H-M   'P 1'
#
loop_
_entity.id
_entity.type
_entity.pdbx_description
1 polymer ?
#
loop_
_entity_poly.entity_id
_entity_poly.type
_entity_poly.pdbx_seq_one_letter_code
_entity_poly.pdbx_strand_id
1 'polypeptide(L)'
;MPQPVLSIQGGDKPEGPVSVNLLPCKVHHDGPIGSIQAHWSVDKPEGGTPTAYFRGRKLHGTTVKIPEAFRGVLVQKQDDKPTGQAENTDNGLDDGLDEGPDDAPEGRLQTTGEFQDLMIWGHESVADSSSDNYLRGMEEWIEVSNRIHSFAPEASQEGMHGEKQP
;
A
#
# COMPACT_ATOMS: atom_id res chain seq x y z
N MET A 1 -21.71 -13.92 6.99
CA MET A 1 -20.38 -14.36 7.46
C MET A 1 -19.60 -13.08 7.79
N PRO A 2 -19.04 -12.94 9.00
CA PRO A 2 -18.17 -11.82 9.32
C PRO A 2 -16.94 -11.83 8.40
N GLN A 3 -16.51 -10.67 7.95
CA GLN A 3 -15.28 -10.55 7.14
C GLN A 3 -14.08 -10.67 8.08
N PRO A 4 -13.03 -11.42 7.69
CA PRO A 4 -11.84 -11.56 8.50
C PRO A 4 -11.12 -10.21 8.66
N VAL A 5 -10.54 -9.96 9.84
CA VAL A 5 -9.60 -8.85 10.03
C VAL A 5 -8.33 -9.17 9.26
N LEU A 6 -7.84 -8.24 8.45
CA LEU A 6 -6.63 -8.44 7.65
C LEU A 6 -5.42 -7.81 8.36
N SER A 7 -4.35 -8.58 8.53
CA SER A 7 -3.08 -8.10 9.06
C SER A 7 -1.95 -8.27 8.04
N ILE A 8 -1.10 -7.24 7.91
CA ILE A 8 0.12 -7.31 7.10
C ILE A 8 1.23 -7.87 7.97
N GLN A 9 1.76 -9.04 7.61
CA GLN A 9 2.86 -9.62 8.38
C GLN A 9 4.18 -8.93 8.03
N GLY A 10 4.81 -8.33 9.04
CA GLY A 10 6.17 -7.78 8.95
C GLY A 10 7.18 -8.87 9.31
N GLY A 11 7.86 -9.43 8.31
CA GLY A 11 8.85 -10.48 8.57
C GLY A 11 9.54 -11.00 7.31
N ASP A 12 8.83 -11.02 6.18
CA ASP A 12 9.42 -11.40 4.91
C ASP A 12 10.03 -10.19 4.20
N LYS A 13 11.28 -10.36 3.78
CA LYS A 13 11.96 -9.39 2.93
C LYS A 13 11.26 -9.40 1.56
N PRO A 14 10.76 -8.26 1.07
CA PRO A 14 10.12 -8.19 -0.24
C PRO A 14 11.04 -8.71 -1.35
N GLU A 15 10.48 -9.33 -2.39
CA GLU A 15 11.25 -9.95 -3.48
C GLU A 15 12.05 -8.94 -4.32
N GLY A 16 11.79 -7.64 -4.13
CA GLY A 16 12.57 -6.54 -4.68
C GLY A 16 11.73 -5.31 -5.01
N PRO A 17 12.35 -4.30 -5.65
CA PRO A 17 11.61 -3.16 -6.18
C PRO A 17 10.70 -3.61 -7.33
N VAL A 18 9.44 -3.18 -7.29
CA VAL A 18 8.44 -3.44 -8.33
C VAL A 18 8.07 -2.16 -9.05
N SER A 19 7.73 -2.26 -10.34
CA SER A 19 7.24 -1.12 -11.14
C SER A 19 5.71 -1.15 -11.20
N VAL A 20 5.07 -0.09 -10.70
CA VAL A 20 3.61 0.02 -10.66
C VAL A 20 3.11 0.92 -11.80
N ASN A 21 2.14 0.43 -12.58
CA ASN A 21 1.54 1.15 -13.70
C ASN A 21 0.03 1.21 -13.54
N LEU A 22 -0.53 2.41 -13.52
CA LEU A 22 -1.97 2.64 -13.49
C LEU A 22 -2.45 2.99 -14.90
N LEU A 23 -3.17 2.06 -15.55
CA LEU A 23 -3.65 2.22 -16.91
C LEU A 23 -5.02 2.92 -16.95
N PRO A 24 -5.33 3.72 -18.00
CA PRO A 24 -6.62 4.40 -18.14
C PRO A 24 -7.70 3.47 -18.71
N CYS A 25 -7.68 2.20 -18.30
CA CYS A 25 -8.60 1.17 -18.75
C CYS A 25 -8.64 -0.01 -17.78
N LYS A 26 -9.76 -0.74 -17.76
CA LYS A 26 -9.89 -2.00 -17.03
C LYS A 26 -9.39 -3.16 -17.87
N VAL A 27 -8.46 -3.93 -17.32
CA VAL A 27 -8.09 -5.25 -17.84
C VAL A 27 -8.87 -6.30 -17.04
N HIS A 28 -9.61 -7.18 -17.73
CA HIS A 28 -10.44 -8.19 -17.07
C HIS A 28 -9.63 -9.36 -16.48
N HIS A 29 -8.44 -9.60 -17.00
CA HIS A 29 -7.52 -10.61 -16.49
C HIS A 29 -6.79 -10.07 -15.25
N ASP A 30 -6.79 -10.85 -14.18
CA ASP A 30 -6.23 -10.54 -12.86
C ASP A 30 -5.07 -11.47 -12.46
N GLY A 31 -4.60 -12.32 -13.38
CA GLY A 31 -3.48 -13.23 -13.17
C GLY A 31 -2.12 -12.73 -13.69
N PRO A 32 -1.04 -13.49 -13.41
CA PRO A 32 0.27 -13.21 -13.98
C PRO A 32 0.21 -13.29 -15.50
N ILE A 33 0.78 -12.28 -16.14
CA ILE A 33 1.10 -12.31 -17.56
C ILE A 33 2.59 -12.63 -17.67
N GLY A 34 2.99 -13.39 -18.69
CA GLY A 34 4.39 -13.75 -18.90
C GLY A 34 5.26 -12.53 -19.23
N SER A 35 6.29 -12.71 -20.05
CA SER A 35 7.12 -11.58 -20.49
C SER A 35 6.28 -10.50 -21.20
N ILE A 36 6.21 -9.30 -20.59
CA ILE A 36 5.48 -8.15 -21.15
C ILE A 36 6.36 -7.27 -22.05
N GLN A 37 7.68 -7.46 -22.04
CA GLN A 37 8.66 -6.60 -22.70
C GLN A 37 8.40 -6.47 -24.22
N ALA A 38 7.81 -7.50 -24.84
CA ALA A 38 7.43 -7.47 -26.26
C ALA A 38 6.17 -6.64 -26.55
N HIS A 39 5.35 -6.37 -25.54
CA HIS A 39 4.03 -5.73 -25.68
C HIS A 39 3.91 -4.41 -24.92
N TRP A 40 4.84 -4.13 -24.02
CA TRP A 40 4.88 -2.95 -23.17
C TRP A 40 6.31 -2.40 -23.14
N SER A 41 6.53 -1.36 -23.92
CA SER A 41 7.76 -0.58 -23.93
C SER A 41 7.43 0.85 -23.56
N VAL A 42 8.18 1.39 -22.59
CA VAL A 42 8.04 2.77 -22.14
C VAL A 42 9.19 3.57 -22.70
N ASP A 43 8.88 4.48 -23.61
CA ASP A 43 9.84 5.42 -24.16
C ASP A 43 9.94 6.62 -23.22
N LYS A 44 11.14 6.89 -22.72
CA LYS A 44 11.45 8.03 -21.84
C LYS A 44 12.42 8.98 -22.55
N PRO A 45 11.93 9.87 -23.43
CA PRO A 45 12.78 10.88 -24.04
C PRO A 45 13.38 11.80 -22.97
N GLU A 46 14.62 12.22 -23.15
CA GLU A 46 15.31 13.11 -22.22
C GLU A 46 14.57 14.45 -22.12
N GLY A 47 14.06 14.77 -20.93
CA GLY A 47 13.25 15.97 -20.68
C GLY A 47 11.82 15.94 -21.25
N GLY A 48 11.38 14.82 -21.83
CA GLY A 48 10.03 14.67 -22.37
C GLY A 48 9.12 13.80 -21.51
N THR A 49 7.82 13.83 -21.82
CA THR A 49 6.82 12.98 -21.15
C THR A 49 7.02 11.52 -21.54
N PRO A 50 7.07 10.58 -20.58
CA PRO A 50 7.07 9.15 -20.86
C PRO A 50 5.90 8.76 -21.77
N THR A 51 6.13 7.92 -22.77
CA THR A 51 5.07 7.43 -23.66
C THR A 51 5.11 5.92 -23.78
N ALA A 52 3.93 5.30 -23.91
CA ALA A 52 3.79 3.87 -24.19
C ALA A 52 2.58 3.64 -25.09
N TYR A 53 2.50 2.47 -25.71
CA TYR A 53 1.34 2.06 -26.50
C TYR A 53 0.69 0.84 -25.88
N PHE A 54 -0.62 0.94 -25.64
CA PHE A 54 -1.42 -0.18 -25.17
C PHE A 54 -2.60 -0.41 -26.11
N ARG A 55 -2.68 -1.62 -26.69
CA ARG A 55 -3.75 -1.98 -27.65
C ARG A 55 -3.88 -0.97 -28.81
N GLY A 56 -2.76 -0.45 -29.31
CA GLY A 56 -2.72 0.54 -30.39
C GLY A 56 -3.04 1.97 -29.99
N ARG A 57 -3.28 2.25 -28.69
CA ARG A 57 -3.55 3.60 -28.18
C ARG A 57 -2.29 4.17 -27.54
N LYS A 58 -1.95 5.41 -27.91
CA LYS A 58 -0.83 6.14 -27.31
C LYS A 58 -1.23 6.62 -25.92
N LEU A 59 -0.37 6.34 -24.95
CA LEU A 59 -0.51 6.76 -23.56
C LEU A 59 0.61 7.74 -23.21
N HIS A 60 0.28 8.75 -22.41
CA HIS A 60 1.24 9.67 -21.81
C HIS A 60 1.34 9.37 -20.32
N GLY A 61 2.57 9.16 -19.84
CA GLY A 61 2.85 8.75 -18.48
C GLY A 61 3.23 9.93 -17.60
N THR A 62 2.81 9.88 -16.34
CA THR A 62 3.17 10.82 -15.28
C THR A 62 3.74 10.01 -14.13
N THR A 63 4.98 10.27 -13.74
CA THR A 63 5.61 9.57 -12.60
C THR A 63 5.28 10.31 -11.32
N VAL A 64 4.68 9.61 -10.36
CA VAL A 64 4.32 10.14 -9.05
C VAL A 64 5.15 9.42 -8.00
N LYS A 65 5.90 10.19 -7.21
CA LYS A 65 6.68 9.64 -6.10
C LYS A 65 5.80 9.43 -4.88
N ILE A 66 6.09 8.37 -4.14
CA ILE A 66 5.53 8.18 -2.81
C ILE A 66 6.10 9.28 -1.89
N PRO A 67 5.28 10.00 -1.11
CA PRO A 67 5.76 10.99 -0.16
C PRO A 67 6.71 10.38 0.88
N GLU A 68 7.74 11.12 1.30
CA GLU A 68 8.87 10.59 2.10
C GLU A 68 8.46 9.92 3.42
N ALA A 69 7.34 10.33 4.03
CA ALA A 69 6.82 9.74 5.26
C ALA A 69 6.10 8.39 5.04
N PHE A 70 6.01 7.92 3.80
CA PHE A 70 5.26 6.73 3.40
C PHE A 70 6.12 5.77 2.59
N ARG A 71 5.64 4.53 2.46
CA ARG A 71 6.23 3.51 1.59
C ARG A 71 5.16 2.84 0.75
N GLY A 72 5.45 2.56 -0.52
CA GLY A 72 4.61 1.75 -1.38
C GLY A 72 4.91 0.27 -1.17
N VAL A 73 3.89 -0.53 -0.85
CA VAL A 73 4.00 -1.99 -0.69
C VAL A 73 2.99 -2.70 -1.59
N LEU A 74 3.42 -3.79 -2.23
CA LEU A 74 2.55 -4.75 -2.89
C LEU A 74 2.30 -5.90 -1.92
N VAL A 75 1.03 -6.21 -1.66
CA VAL A 75 0.63 -7.27 -0.75
C VAL A 75 -0.23 -8.31 -1.46
N GLN A 76 -0.05 -9.57 -1.10
CA GLN A 76 -0.86 -10.69 -1.57
C GLN A 76 -1.52 -11.37 -0.38
N LYS A 77 -2.80 -11.72 -0.52
CA LYS A 77 -3.50 -12.51 0.49
C LYS A 77 -2.91 -13.93 0.51
N GLN A 78 -2.53 -14.38 1.69
CA GLN A 78 -2.13 -15.76 1.90
C GLN A 78 -3.41 -16.61 2.01
N ASP A 79 -3.44 -17.72 1.30
CA ASP A 79 -4.49 -18.72 1.52
C ASP A 79 -4.29 -19.33 2.90
N ASP A 80 -5.35 -19.30 3.72
CA ASP A 80 -5.40 -20.03 4.98
C ASP A 80 -5.39 -21.52 4.65
N LYS A 81 -4.20 -22.09 4.45
CA LYS A 81 -4.07 -23.54 4.53
C LYS A 81 -4.43 -23.90 5.97
N PRO A 82 -5.47 -24.71 6.21
CA PRO A 82 -5.65 -25.27 7.54
C PRO A 82 -4.37 -26.03 7.84
N THR A 83 -3.56 -25.53 8.76
CA THR A 83 -2.46 -26.29 9.34
C THR A 83 -3.10 -27.55 9.92
N GLY A 84 -2.94 -28.65 9.18
CA GLY A 84 -3.36 -29.96 9.62
C GLY A 84 -2.77 -30.22 11.00
N GLN A 85 -3.67 -30.61 11.90
CA GLN A 85 -3.45 -31.54 13.00
C GLN A 85 -1.98 -31.62 13.47
N ALA A 86 -1.70 -30.99 14.61
CA ALA A 86 -0.67 -31.49 15.49
C ALA A 86 -1.08 -32.92 15.90
N GLU A 87 -0.63 -33.91 15.14
CA GLU A 87 -0.51 -35.26 15.65
C GLU A 87 0.55 -35.20 16.76
N ASN A 88 0.10 -35.10 18.00
CA ASN A 88 0.89 -35.53 19.15
C ASN A 88 -0.02 -36.30 20.11
N THR A 89 0.52 -37.46 20.43
CA THR A 89 0.01 -38.58 21.21
C THR A 89 -0.41 -38.25 22.64
N ASP A 90 -1.41 -39.01 23.10
CA ASP A 90 -1.53 -39.62 24.44
C ASP A 90 -2.04 -38.79 25.63
N ASN A 91 -3.16 -39.29 26.20
CA ASN A 91 -3.65 -39.24 27.58
C ASN A 91 -3.58 -37.95 28.42
N GLY A 92 -4.74 -37.50 28.91
CA GLY A 92 -4.83 -36.82 30.20
C GLY A 92 -5.99 -35.83 30.33
N LEU A 93 -6.73 -35.97 31.42
CA LEU A 93 -7.88 -35.18 31.86
C LEU A 93 -7.57 -33.68 32.09
N ASP A 94 -8.63 -32.88 31.96
CA ASP A 94 -8.93 -31.65 32.74
C ASP A 94 -8.03 -30.41 32.54
N ASP A 95 -8.59 -29.31 32.03
CA ASP A 95 -8.85 -28.08 32.81
C ASP A 95 -9.32 -26.96 31.85
N GLY A 96 -10.39 -26.26 32.24
CA GLY A 96 -11.01 -25.20 31.46
C GLY A 96 -10.16 -23.95 31.44
N LEU A 97 -9.81 -23.47 30.24
CA LEU A 97 -9.17 -22.16 30.06
C LEU A 97 -9.78 -21.43 28.87
N ASP A 98 -10.62 -20.45 29.23
CA ASP A 98 -10.69 -19.11 28.64
C ASP A 98 -10.96 -19.01 27.12
N GLU A 99 -12.23 -19.16 26.72
CA GLU A 99 -12.74 -18.61 25.47
C GLU A 99 -12.76 -17.06 25.57
N GLY A 100 -11.60 -16.44 25.34
CA GLY A 100 -11.52 -15.02 25.02
C GLY A 100 -12.23 -14.72 23.69
N PRO A 101 -12.83 -13.52 23.51
CA PRO A 101 -13.72 -13.23 22.38
C PRO A 101 -13.00 -13.01 21.02
N ASP A 102 -11.77 -13.47 20.84
CA ASP A 102 -10.90 -13.11 19.71
C ASP A 102 -10.69 -14.23 18.66
N ASP A 103 -11.60 -15.19 18.55
CA ASP A 103 -11.60 -16.17 17.45
C ASP A 103 -12.24 -15.62 16.14
N ALA A 104 -11.96 -14.36 15.81
CA ALA A 104 -12.26 -13.87 14.47
C ALA A 104 -11.23 -14.46 13.49
N PRO A 105 -11.63 -15.02 12.34
CA PRO A 105 -10.66 -15.48 11.35
C PRO A 105 -9.77 -14.30 10.94
N GLU A 106 -8.46 -14.40 11.20
CA GLU A 106 -7.49 -13.38 10.79
C GLU A 106 -6.94 -13.75 9.42
N GLY A 107 -7.27 -12.96 8.40
CA GLY A 107 -6.69 -13.14 7.07
C GLY A 107 -5.30 -12.50 7.01
N ARG A 108 -4.32 -13.23 6.47
CA ARG A 108 -2.93 -12.76 6.42
C ARG A 108 -2.59 -12.15 5.07
N LEU A 109 -1.95 -10.99 5.08
CA LEU A 109 -1.38 -10.33 3.91
C LEU A 109 0.15 -10.42 3.97
N GLN A 110 0.77 -10.95 2.91
CA GLN A 110 2.21 -11.04 2.75
C GLN A 110 2.69 -9.91 1.83
N THR A 111 3.76 -9.23 2.20
CA THR A 111 4.39 -8.21 1.34
C THR A 111 5.25 -8.91 0.28
N THR A 112 4.94 -8.72 -0.99
CA THR A 112 5.64 -9.34 -2.11
C THR A 112 6.58 -8.39 -2.83
N GLY A 113 6.39 -7.08 -2.70
CA GLY A 113 7.25 -6.08 -3.34
C GLY A 113 7.12 -4.69 -2.74
N GLU A 114 8.07 -3.82 -3.07
CA GLU A 114 8.07 -2.42 -2.66
C GLU A 114 8.25 -1.50 -3.85
N PHE A 115 7.69 -0.29 -3.79
CA PHE A 115 7.84 0.72 -4.82
C PHE A 115 7.93 2.12 -4.22
N GLN A 116 8.70 2.98 -4.90
CA GLN A 116 8.94 4.37 -4.50
C GLN A 116 8.22 5.36 -5.42
N ASP A 117 7.76 4.90 -6.58
CA ASP A 117 6.99 5.66 -7.52
C ASP A 117 5.93 4.78 -8.21
N LEU A 118 4.93 5.44 -8.78
CA LEU A 118 3.97 4.81 -9.68
C LEU A 118 3.84 5.65 -10.96
N MET A 119 3.56 4.96 -12.07
CA MET A 119 3.33 5.60 -13.36
C MET A 119 1.84 5.66 -13.64
N ILE A 120 1.28 6.87 -13.70
CA ILE A 120 -0.12 7.11 -14.09
C ILE A 120 -0.16 7.38 -15.59
N TRP A 121 -0.97 6.61 -16.31
CA TRP A 121 -1.10 6.71 -17.76
C TRP A 121 -2.42 7.36 -18.17
N GLY A 122 -2.34 8.43 -18.96
CA GLY A 122 -3.49 9.12 -19.56
C GLY A 122 -3.62 8.86 -21.06
N HIS A 123 -4.84 8.84 -21.57
CA HIS A 123 -5.08 8.84 -23.01
C HIS A 123 -4.97 10.28 -23.55
N GLU A 124 -4.17 10.48 -24.61
CA GLU A 124 -4.01 11.76 -25.32
C GLU A 124 -3.51 12.97 -24.51
N SER A 125 -3.45 12.87 -23.18
CA SER A 125 -3.03 13.93 -22.27
C SER A 125 -2.23 13.37 -21.09
N VAL A 126 -1.40 14.23 -20.51
CA VAL A 126 -0.68 13.95 -19.27
C VAL A 126 -1.66 14.07 -18.11
N ALA A 127 -1.55 13.20 -17.11
CA ALA A 127 -2.36 13.32 -15.90
C ALA A 127 -1.98 14.61 -15.16
N ASP A 128 -2.98 15.39 -14.79
CA ASP A 128 -2.84 16.60 -13.98
C ASP A 128 -3.73 16.49 -12.74
N SER A 129 -3.28 17.00 -11.60
CA SER A 129 -3.96 16.84 -10.31
C SER A 129 -5.33 17.50 -10.26
N SER A 130 -5.58 18.47 -11.15
CA SER A 130 -6.91 19.06 -11.35
C SER A 130 -7.95 18.07 -11.91
N SER A 131 -7.51 17.01 -12.58
CA SER A 131 -8.36 16.08 -13.35
C SER A 131 -8.20 14.61 -12.97
N ASP A 132 -7.03 14.20 -12.46
CA ASP A 132 -6.74 12.82 -12.08
C ASP A 132 -6.85 12.62 -10.55
N ASN A 133 -7.79 11.76 -10.15
CA ASN A 133 -8.08 11.52 -8.73
C ASN A 133 -6.93 10.84 -7.98
N TYR A 134 -6.12 10.02 -8.66
CA TYR A 134 -5.00 9.32 -8.03
C TYR A 134 -3.85 10.28 -7.79
N LEU A 135 -3.53 11.11 -8.79
CA LEU A 135 -2.52 12.15 -8.64
C LEU A 135 -2.89 13.12 -7.53
N ARG A 136 -4.14 13.63 -7.54
CA ARG A 136 -4.66 14.50 -6.48
C ARG A 136 -4.63 13.84 -5.10
N GLY A 137 -4.98 12.55 -5.02
CA GLY A 137 -4.92 11.79 -3.78
C GLY A 137 -3.50 11.71 -3.21
N MET A 138 -2.52 11.46 -4.08
CA MET A 138 -1.11 11.34 -3.70
C MET A 138 -0.49 12.69 -3.30
N GLU A 139 -0.82 13.76 -4.02
CA GLU A 139 -0.23 15.09 -3.79
C GLU A 139 -0.91 15.88 -2.68
N GLU A 140 -2.24 15.84 -2.60
CA GLU A 140 -3.00 16.71 -1.70
C GLU A 140 -3.58 15.95 -0.50
N TRP A 141 -4.26 14.83 -0.75
CA TRP A 141 -5.05 14.16 0.29
C TRP A 141 -4.17 13.57 1.40
N ILE A 142 -3.02 13.00 1.06
CA ILE A 142 -2.07 12.48 2.04
C ILE A 142 -1.62 13.58 3.02
N GLU A 143 -1.31 14.78 2.51
CA GLU A 143 -0.91 15.90 3.37
C GLU A 143 -2.08 16.41 4.23
N VAL A 144 -3.26 16.55 3.64
CA VAL A 144 -4.47 17.01 4.35
C VAL A 144 -4.84 16.04 5.48
N SER A 145 -4.88 14.74 5.20
CA SER A 145 -5.18 13.71 6.20
C SER A 145 -4.16 13.72 7.34
N ASN A 146 -2.87 13.83 7.04
CA ASN A 146 -1.83 13.95 8.07
C ASN A 146 -2.04 15.15 9.00
N ARG A 147 -2.46 16.30 8.47
CA ARG A 147 -2.74 17.49 9.28
C ARG A 147 -3.97 17.30 10.16
N ILE A 148 -5.05 16.74 9.61
CA ILE A 148 -6.30 16.48 10.37
C ILE A 148 -6.04 15.54 11.55
N HIS A 149 -5.19 14.53 11.35
CA HIS A 149 -4.90 13.51 12.36
C HIS A 149 -3.64 13.82 13.20
N SER A 150 -3.03 14.98 13.02
CA SER A 150 -1.89 15.39 13.85
C SER A 150 -2.36 15.78 15.25
N PHE A 151 -1.67 15.31 16.27
CA PHE A 151 -1.90 15.75 17.64
C PHE A 151 -1.25 17.13 17.83
N ALA A 152 -1.96 18.05 18.48
CA ALA A 152 -1.38 19.33 18.87
C ALA A 152 -0.19 19.06 19.81
N PRO A 153 0.97 19.69 19.60
CA PRO A 153 2.06 19.59 20.54
C PRO A 153 1.58 20.13 21.89
N GLU A 154 1.75 19.34 22.95
CA GLU A 154 1.54 19.77 24.33
C GLU A 154 2.28 21.09 24.53
N ALA A 155 1.54 22.17 24.78
CA ALA A 155 2.13 23.46 25.05
C ALA A 155 3.04 23.32 26.27
N SER A 156 4.34 23.42 26.04
CA SER A 156 5.34 23.40 27.11
C SER A 156 5.01 24.56 28.04
N GLN A 157 4.42 24.25 29.21
CA GLN A 157 4.38 25.19 30.33
C GLN A 157 5.82 25.32 30.84
N GLU A 158 6.62 26.14 30.15
CA GLU A 158 7.84 26.66 30.76
C GLU A 158 7.43 27.58 31.91
N GLY A 159 7.78 27.15 33.11
CA GLY A 159 7.32 27.73 34.37
C GLY A 159 7.70 29.19 34.51
N MET A 160 6.68 30.03 34.67
CA MET A 160 6.83 31.34 35.29
C MET A 160 6.68 31.15 36.82
N HIS A 161 7.75 30.67 37.45
CA HIS A 161 7.90 30.69 38.91
C HIS A 161 9.14 31.50 39.28
N GLY A 162 8.92 32.77 39.55
CA GLY A 162 9.84 33.72 40.15
C GLY A 162 9.07 35.04 40.27
N GLU A 163 8.90 35.69 41.40
CA GLU A 163 9.53 35.58 42.71
C GLU A 163 8.58 36.36 43.65
N LYS A 164 8.24 35.81 44.82
CA LYS A 164 7.57 36.60 45.88
C LYS A 164 8.63 37.42 46.60
N GLN A 165 8.42 38.74 46.59
CA GLN A 165 8.68 39.79 47.60
C GLN A 165 9.66 39.50 48.76
N PRO A 166 10.34 40.56 49.22
CA PRO A 166 9.75 41.31 50.35
C PRO A 166 9.30 42.73 50.01
#